data_AF-A0A1C3NLS8-F1
#
_entry.id   AF-A0A1C3NLS8-F1
#
_cell.length_a   1.000
_cell.length_b   1.000
_cell.length_c   1.000
_cell.angle_alpha   90.00
_cell.angle_beta   90.00
_cell.angle_gamma   90.00
#
_symmetry.space_group_name_H-M   'P 1'
#
loop_
_entity.id
_entity.type
_entity.pdbx_description
1 polymer ?
#
loop_
_entity_poly.entity_id
_entity_poly.type
_entity_poly.pdbx_seq_one_letter_code
_entity_poly.pdbx_strand_id
1 'polypeptide(L)' 'MLLTDRVLVGNGKPQRYGTQLVAQQGRWVPKPIEDPDHVDERRAAVGEMPRADYICVAAQLFPAP' A
#
# COMPACT_ATOMS: atom_id res chain seq x y z
N MET A 1 -7.80 -2.82 -6.27
CA MET A 1 -6.40 -2.85 -5.80
C MET A 1 -6.17 -3.64 -4.51
N LEU A 2 -7.00 -3.46 -3.47
CA LEU A 2 -6.82 -4.11 -2.15
C LEU A 2 -6.74 -5.64 -2.22
N LEU A 3 -7.70 -6.27 -2.90
CA LEU A 3 -7.70 -7.73 -3.06
C LEU A 3 -6.49 -8.22 -3.87
N THR A 4 -6.13 -7.50 -4.94
CA THR A 4 -4.98 -7.81 -5.78
C THR A 4 -3.69 -7.82 -4.96
N ASP A 5 -3.42 -6.75 -4.22
CA ASP A 5 -2.22 -6.67 -3.40
C ASP A 5 -2.25 -7.68 -2.25
N ARG A 6 -3.41 -7.95 -1.64
CA ARG A 6 -3.57 -9.00 -0.62
C ARG A 6 -3.20 -10.37 -1.16
N VAL A 7 -3.67 -10.73 -2.35
CA VAL A 7 -3.35 -12.01 -3.01
C VAL A 7 -1.87 -12.07 -3.37
N LEU A 8 -1.29 -10.99 -3.90
CA LEU A 8 0.14 -10.94 -4.22
C LEU A 8 1.00 -11.15 -2.98
N VAL A 9 0.75 -10.37 -1.92
CA VAL A 9 1.45 -10.48 -0.64
C VAL A 9 1.26 -11.85 -0.01
N GLY A 10 0.04 -12.41 -0.06
CA GLY A 10 -0.25 -13.75 0.46
C GLY A 10 0.53 -14.87 -0.26
N ASN A 11 0.88 -14.64 -1.53
CA ASN A 11 1.73 -15.53 -2.33
C ASN A 11 3.23 -15.17 -2.26
N GLY A 12 3.64 -14.28 -1.35
CA GLY A 12 5.04 -13.84 -1.24
C GLY A 12 5.54 -12.97 -2.39
N LYS A 13 4.63 -12.43 -3.21
CA LYS A 13 4.94 -11.53 -4.33
C LYS A 13 4.85 -10.07 -3.90
N PRO A 14 5.63 -9.16 -4.52
CA PRO A 14 5.46 -7.74 -4.30
C PRO A 14 4.08 -7.27 -4.76
N GLN A 15 3.54 -6.27 -4.07
CA GLN A 15 2.24 -5.67 -4.40
C GLN A 15 2.35 -4.67 -5.55
N ARG A 16 1.23 -4.38 -6.20
CA ARG A 16 1.17 -3.51 -7.39
C ARG A 16 0.75 -2.07 -7.08
N TYR A 17 -0.11 -1.90 -6.06
CA TYR A 17 -0.72 -0.61 -5.71
C TYR A 17 -0.36 -0.10 -4.30
N GLY A 18 0.39 -0.88 -3.51
CA GLY A 18 0.92 -0.43 -2.21
C GLY A 18 -0.09 -0.45 -1.06
N THR A 19 -1.19 -1.21 -1.17
CA THR A 19 -2.29 -1.15 -0.20
C THR A 19 -2.10 -2.01 1.06
N GLN A 20 -1.25 -3.04 1.00
CA GLN A 20 -0.95 -3.87 2.17
C GLN A 20 0.17 -3.22 2.98
N LEU A 21 -0.17 -2.82 4.21
CA LEU A 21 0.72 -2.18 5.16
C LEU A 21 1.16 -3.18 6.24
N VAL A 22 2.30 -2.93 6.85
CA VAL A 22 2.81 -3.63 8.02
C VAL A 22 3.27 -2.59 9.04
N ALA A 23 3.01 -2.85 10.32
CA ALA A 23 3.53 -2.00 11.38
C ALA A 23 5.03 -2.28 11.55
N GLN A 24 5.85 -1.26 11.39
CA GLN A 24 7.28 -1.28 11.68
C GLN A 24 7.62 -0.06 12.52
N GLN A 25 8.24 -0.27 13.69
CA GLN A 25 8.66 0.79 14.60
C GLN A 25 7.52 1.79 14.93
N GLY A 26 6.31 1.29 15.18
CA GLY A 26 5.13 2.11 15.50
C GLY A 26 4.61 2.94 14.32
N ARG A 27 4.97 2.57 13.08
CA ARG A 27 4.51 3.26 11.85
C ARG A 27 4.01 2.25 10.83
N TRP A 28 2.99 2.65 10.06
CA TRP A 28 2.58 1.88 8.89
C TRP A 28 3.56 2.07 7.75
N VAL A 29 4.12 0.96 7.27
CA VAL A 29 5.02 0.92 6.13
C VAL A 29 4.42 -0.02 5.09
N PRO A 30 4.40 0.34 3.80
CA PRO A 30 3.94 -0.58 2.76
C PRO A 30 4.87 -1.80 2.66
N LYS A 31 4.29 -2.98 2.45
CA LYS A 31 5.03 -4.18 2.05
C LYS A 31 5.70 -3.97 0.68
N PRO A 32 6.68 -4.80 0.26
CA PRO A 32 7.41 -4.62 -1.00
C PRO A 32 6.50 -4.38 -2.20
N ILE A 33 6.79 -3.33 -2.98
CA ILE A 33 6.04 -2.93 -4.18
C ILE A 33 6.89 -3.27 -5.39
N GLU A 34 6.27 -3.81 -6.45
CA GLU A 34 6.96 -4.27 -7.66
C GLU A 34 7.76 -3.14 -8.33
N ASP A 35 7.15 -1.97 -8.39
CA ASP A 35 7.72 -0.77 -9.01
C ASP A 35 7.24 0.45 -8.22
N PRO A 36 7.96 0.84 -7.16
CA PRO A 36 7.58 1.94 -6.30
C PRO A 36 7.53 3.29 -7.01
N ASP A 37 8.26 3.48 -8.09
CA ASP A 37 8.37 4.79 -8.74
C ASP A 37 7.10 5.13 -9.54
N HIS A 38 6.47 4.13 -10.17
CA HIS A 38 5.25 4.31 -10.96
C HIS A 38 3.97 3.85 -10.24
N VAL A 39 4.02 3.60 -8.93
CA VAL A 39 2.85 3.14 -8.18
C VAL A 39 1.72 4.16 -8.15
N ASP A 40 2.06 5.46 -8.05
CA ASP A 40 1.06 6.52 -7.99
C ASP A 40 0.40 6.74 -9.36
N GLU A 41 1.11 6.52 -10.47
CA GLU A 41 0.53 6.52 -11.82
C GLU A 41 -0.50 5.39 -11.96
N ARG A 42 -0.18 4.19 -11.46
CA ARG A 42 -1.12 3.05 -11.47
C ARG A 42 -2.34 3.30 -10.60
N ARG A 43 -2.19 4.01 -9.46
CA ARG A 43 -3.30 4.40 -8.59
C ARG A 43 -4.18 5.47 -9.26
N ALA A 44 -3.56 6.48 -9.88
CA ALA A 44 -4.27 7.52 -10.62
C ALA A 44 -5.06 6.96 -11.81
N ALA A 45 -4.51 5.97 -12.53
CA ALA A 45 -5.18 5.32 -13.66
C ALA A 45 -6.50 4.62 -13.28
N VAL A 46 -6.71 4.31 -12.00
CA VAL A 46 -7.95 3.71 -11.48
C VAL A 46 -8.71 4.66 -10.56
N GLY A 47 -8.39 5.95 -10.57
CA GLY A 47 -9.13 7.00 -9.85
C GLY A 47 -8.83 7.08 -8.36
N GLU A 48 -7.66 6.62 -7.92
CA GLU A 48 -7.32 6.53 -6.51
C GLU A 48 -6.24 7.52 -6.08
N MET A 49 -6.30 7.89 -4.80
CA MET A 49 -5.37 8.84 -4.19
C MET A 49 -3.92 8.32 -4.21
N PRO A 50 -2.91 9.21 -4.22
CA PRO A 50 -1.51 8.85 -4.06
C PRO A 50 -1.26 7.96 -2.83
N ARG A 51 -0.23 7.12 -2.91
CA ARG A 51 0.13 6.18 -1.82
C ARG A 51 0.39 6.89 -0.50
N ALA A 52 0.98 8.08 -0.54
CA ALA A 52 1.35 8.83 0.65
C ALA A 52 0.10 9.27 1.42
N ASP A 53 -0.89 9.76 0.68
CA ASP A 53 -2.17 10.14 1.25
C ASP A 53 -2.91 8.91 1.79
N TYR A 54 -2.87 7.78 1.06
CA TYR A 54 -3.45 6.52 1.52
C TYR A 54 -2.85 6.06 2.85
N ILE A 55 -1.52 6.12 3.00
CA ILE A 55 -0.83 5.77 4.26
C ILE A 55 -1.23 6.75 5.37
N CYS A 56 -1.35 8.04 5.07
CA CYS A 56 -1.79 9.05 6.03
C CYS A 56 -3.20 8.75 6.56
N VAL A 57 -4.15 8.46 5.68
CA VAL A 57 -5.52 8.08 6.06
C VAL A 57 -5.52 6.76 6.83
N ALA A 58 -4.78 5.76 6.37
CA ALA A 58 -4.67 4.48 7.05
C ALA A 58 -4.11 4.61 8.47
N ALA A 59 -3.11 5.48 8.69
CA ALA A 59 -2.55 5.74 10.00
C ALA A 59 -3.50 6.47 10.96
N GLN A 60 -4.42 7.28 10.44
CA GLN A 60 -5.45 7.95 11.24
C GLN A 60 -6.58 6.98 11.64
N LEU A 61 -6.99 6.11 10.71
CA LEU A 61 -8.09 5.16 10.94
C LEU A 61 -7.67 3.95 11.77
N PHE A 62 -6.43 3.50 11.59
CA PHE A 62 -5.85 2.36 12.29
C PHE A 62 -4.56 2.83 12.94
N PRO A 63 -4.54 3.11 14.25
CA PRO A 63 -3.30 3.41 14.95
C PRO A 63 -2.35 2.22 14.83
N ALA A 64 -1.10 2.46 14.43
CA ALA A 64 -0.10 1.40 14.47
C ALA A 64 0.15 0.99 15.93
N PRO A 65 0.28 -0.32 16.22
CA PRO A 65 0.60 -0.83 17.55
C PRO A 65 1.99 -0.40 18.04
#